data_AF-A0AAV2WFI9-F1
#
_entry.id   AF-A0AAV2WFI9-F1
#
_cell.length_a   1.000
_cell.length_b   1.000
_cell.length_c   1.000
_cell.angle_alpha   90.00
_cell.angle_beta   90.00
_cell.angle_gamma   90.00
#
_symmetry.space_group_name_H-M   'P 1'
#
loop_
_entity.id
_entity.type
_entity.pdbx_description
1 polymer ?
#
loop_
_entity_poly.entity_id
_entity_poly.type
_entity_poly.pdbx_seq_one_letter_code
_entity_poly.pdbx_strand_id
1 'polypeptide(L)'
;MHPVDEQLAAALLDEVIGTVGGPVALHSCAADLPWMLLQRSALAAISVDASTLRAGDLDGVGEFIESGRTVLLGVIPGTAPAQRWEPEHAAAAAAAVTDRLGFARTVLRDRVGITPACGLAGATETWARAALSLAQKAADGLAADPEAI
;
A
#
# COMPACT_ATOMS: atom_id res chain seq x y z
N MET A 1 -4.58 15.09 -21.86
CA MET A 1 -3.21 15.27 -21.36
C MET A 1 -2.31 14.33 -22.14
N HIS A 2 -1.16 14.82 -22.62
CA HIS A 2 -0.14 13.93 -23.17
C HIS A 2 0.58 13.22 -22.03
N PRO A 3 0.91 11.91 -22.17
CA PRO A 3 1.74 11.24 -21.20
C PRO A 3 3.10 11.96 -21.09
N VAL A 4 3.59 12.10 -19.86
CA VAL A 4 4.93 12.60 -19.60
C VAL A 4 5.94 11.51 -19.96
N ASP A 5 7.06 11.89 -20.55
CA ASP A 5 8.17 10.98 -20.80
C ASP A 5 8.64 10.32 -19.49
N GLU A 6 8.92 9.01 -19.53
CA GLU A 6 9.25 8.24 -18.32
C GLU A 6 10.53 8.74 -17.65
N GLN A 7 11.54 9.10 -18.44
CA GLN A 7 12.82 9.59 -17.91
C GLN A 7 12.63 10.98 -17.25
N LEU A 8 11.81 11.84 -17.85
CA LEU A 8 11.44 13.12 -17.25
C LEU A 8 10.65 12.93 -15.95
N ALA A 9 9.69 12.00 -15.92
CA ALA A 9 8.90 11.71 -14.73
C ALA A 9 9.77 11.19 -13.57
N ALA A 10 10.73 10.29 -13.87
CA ALA A 10 11.67 9.79 -12.88
C ALA A 10 12.55 10.92 -12.30
N ALA A 11 13.11 11.77 -13.17
CA ALA A 11 13.96 12.88 -12.74
C ALA A 11 13.22 13.87 -11.82
N LEU A 12 11.97 14.21 -12.16
CA LEU A 12 11.14 15.10 -11.34
C LEU A 12 10.75 14.45 -10.02
N LEU A 13 10.47 13.14 -10.01
CA LEU A 13 10.15 12.42 -8.79
C LEU A 13 11.35 12.43 -7.82
N ASP A 14 12.55 12.15 -8.31
CA ASP A 14 13.77 12.16 -7.49
C ASP A 14 14.13 13.58 -7.00
N GLU A 15 13.90 14.62 -7.81
CA GLU A 15 14.07 16.02 -7.39
C GLU A 15 13.14 16.38 -6.21
N VAL A 16 11.87 15.98 -6.30
CA VAL A 16 10.88 16.18 -5.23
C VAL A 16 11.31 15.41 -3.97
N ILE A 17 11.73 14.16 -4.10
CA ILE A 17 12.18 13.34 -2.97
C ILE A 17 13.41 13.96 -2.31
N GLY A 18 14.40 14.38 -3.10
CA GLY A 18 15.63 15.00 -2.61
C GLY A 18 15.38 16.30 -1.85
N THR A 19 14.36 17.07 -2.25
CA THR A 19 13.98 18.32 -1.59
C THR A 19 13.37 18.12 -0.21
N VAL A 20 12.65 17.01 0.02
CA VAL A 20 12.02 16.73 1.32
C VAL A 20 13.05 16.43 2.41
N GLY A 21 14.20 15.84 2.05
CA GLY A 21 15.29 15.54 3.00
C GLY A 21 14.95 14.46 4.04
N GLY A 22 13.92 13.65 3.80
CA GLY A 22 13.45 12.58 4.68
C GLY A 22 12.68 11.49 3.92
N PRO A 23 12.17 10.46 4.61
CA PRO A 23 11.44 9.37 3.97
C PRO A 23 10.19 9.88 3.23
N VAL A 24 10.07 9.51 1.96
CA VAL A 24 8.91 9.85 1.12
C VAL A 24 8.11 8.61 0.79
N ALA A 25 6.78 8.72 0.91
CA ALA A 25 5.84 7.72 0.44
C ALA A 25 5.07 8.24 -0.77
N LEU A 26 4.97 7.46 -1.83
CA LEU A 26 4.08 7.73 -2.96
C LEU A 26 2.76 6.98 -2.74
N HIS A 27 1.62 7.62 -3.02
CA HIS A 27 0.34 6.94 -3.05
C HIS A 27 -0.19 6.91 -4.49
N SER A 28 -0.69 5.76 -4.91
CA SER A 28 -1.50 5.62 -6.13
C SER A 28 -2.54 4.52 -5.98
N CYS A 29 -3.82 4.86 -6.16
CA CYS A 29 -4.92 3.91 -6.24
C CYS A 29 -5.29 3.55 -7.70
N ALA A 30 -4.42 3.89 -8.66
CA ALA A 30 -4.61 3.53 -10.07
C ALA A 30 -4.02 2.15 -10.36
N ALA A 31 -4.63 1.44 -11.30
CA ALA A 31 -4.06 0.21 -11.86
C ALA A 31 -2.88 0.52 -12.79
N ASP A 32 -2.14 -0.53 -13.17
CA ASP A 32 -1.08 -0.50 -14.18
C ASP A 32 0.05 0.50 -13.83
N LEU A 33 0.56 0.41 -12.60
CA LEU A 33 1.64 1.28 -12.12
C LEU A 33 2.97 1.01 -12.85
N PRO A 34 3.80 2.05 -13.07
CA PRO A 34 5.10 1.90 -13.72
C PRO A 34 6.14 1.36 -12.72
N TRP A 35 6.01 0.09 -12.31
CA TRP A 35 6.85 -0.52 -11.27
C TRP A 35 8.35 -0.35 -11.52
N MET A 36 8.83 -0.53 -12.77
CA MET A 36 10.25 -0.35 -13.09
C MET A 36 10.78 1.06 -12.78
N LEU A 37 9.98 2.10 -13.03
CA LEU A 37 10.32 3.48 -12.66
C LEU A 37 10.31 3.63 -11.14
N LEU A 38 9.25 3.14 -10.49
CA LEU A 38 9.08 3.24 -9.05
C LEU A 38 10.22 2.52 -8.30
N GLN A 39 10.71 1.40 -8.82
CA GLN A 39 11.85 0.70 -8.25
C GLN A 39 13.14 1.52 -8.24
N ARG A 40 13.37 2.28 -9.31
CA ARG A 40 14.58 3.10 -9.46
C ARG A 40 14.54 4.38 -8.64
N SER A 41 13.35 4.80 -8.21
CA SER A 41 13.18 5.99 -7.39
C SER A 41 13.72 5.83 -5.97
N ALA A 42 14.01 6.96 -5.33
CA ALA A 42 14.42 7.02 -3.92
C ALA A 42 13.26 6.93 -2.90
N LEU A 43 12.07 6.48 -3.31
CA LEU A 43 10.92 6.34 -2.41
C LEU A 43 11.23 5.38 -1.26
N ALA A 44 10.86 5.76 -0.04
CA ALA A 44 10.96 4.88 1.13
C ALA A 44 9.75 3.94 1.24
N ALA A 45 8.60 4.37 0.72
CA ALA A 45 7.38 3.57 0.71
C ALA A 45 6.51 3.84 -0.52
N ILE A 46 5.66 2.86 -0.87
CA ILE A 46 4.59 3.03 -1.85
C ILE A 46 3.28 2.54 -1.23
N SER A 47 2.24 3.36 -1.30
CA SER A 47 0.86 3.02 -0.96
C SER A 47 0.05 2.73 -2.21
N VAL A 48 -0.51 1.53 -2.28
CA VAL A 48 -1.29 1.05 -3.43
C VAL A 48 -2.65 0.54 -2.99
N ASP A 49 -3.68 0.75 -3.82
CA ASP A 49 -4.95 0.06 -3.64
C ASP A 49 -4.78 -1.42 -4.01
N ALA A 50 -4.86 -2.30 -3.01
CA ALA A 50 -4.65 -3.73 -3.20
C ALA A 50 -5.68 -4.37 -4.15
N SER A 51 -6.86 -3.76 -4.31
CA SER A 51 -7.89 -4.24 -5.23
C SER A 51 -7.54 -4.01 -6.71
N THR A 52 -6.57 -3.13 -6.99
CA THR A 52 -6.09 -2.85 -8.34
C THR A 52 -4.92 -3.75 -8.78
N LEU A 53 -4.28 -4.45 -7.83
CA LEU A 53 -3.11 -5.29 -8.08
C LEU A 53 -3.48 -6.56 -8.86
N ARG A 54 -2.90 -6.69 -10.06
CA ARG A 54 -3.00 -7.88 -10.91
C ARG A 54 -1.80 -8.79 -10.69
N ALA A 55 -1.82 -9.97 -11.31
CA ALA A 55 -0.71 -10.91 -11.23
C ALA A 55 0.63 -10.29 -11.70
N GLY A 56 0.60 -9.47 -12.77
CA GLY A 56 1.79 -8.81 -13.30
C GLY A 56 2.36 -7.69 -12.41
N ASP A 57 1.60 -7.21 -11.41
CA ASP A 57 2.08 -6.20 -10.47
C ASP A 57 2.83 -6.82 -9.27
N LEU A 58 2.62 -8.11 -9.01
CA LEU A 58 3.14 -8.78 -7.82
C LEU A 58 4.67 -8.80 -7.80
N ASP A 59 5.33 -9.03 -8.93
CA ASP A 59 6.79 -9.01 -9.00
C ASP A 59 7.33 -7.63 -8.58
N GLY A 60 6.70 -6.54 -9.03
CA GLY A 60 7.05 -5.18 -8.64
C GLY A 60 6.83 -4.92 -7.15
N VAL A 61 5.72 -5.39 -6.57
CA VAL A 61 5.49 -5.32 -5.12
C VAL A 61 6.56 -6.10 -4.34
N GLY A 62 6.88 -7.32 -4.80
CA GLY A 62 7.85 -8.21 -4.19
C GLY A 62 9.25 -7.61 -4.17
N GLU A 63 9.74 -7.16 -5.33
CA GLU A 63 11.04 -6.50 -5.47
C GLU A 63 11.15 -5.23 -4.59
N PHE A 64 10.04 -4.48 -4.42
CA PHE A 64 10.05 -3.28 -3.59
C PHE A 64 10.25 -3.64 -2.11
N ILE A 65 9.59 -4.71 -1.65
CA ILE A 65 9.76 -5.25 -0.30
C ILE A 65 11.18 -5.82 -0.10
N GLU A 66 11.69 -6.60 -1.05
CA GLU A 66 13.03 -7.22 -0.98
C GLU A 66 14.15 -6.19 -0.93
N SER A 67 13.97 -5.06 -1.61
CA SER A 67 14.90 -3.92 -1.51
C SER A 67 14.93 -3.25 -0.12
N GLY A 68 14.14 -3.75 0.83
CA GLY A 68 14.06 -3.25 2.20
C GLY A 68 13.21 -2.00 2.35
N ARG A 69 12.32 -1.73 1.39
CA ARG A 69 11.36 -0.62 1.44
C ARG A 69 9.96 -1.10 1.85
N THR A 70 9.09 -0.16 2.17
CA THR A 70 7.76 -0.47 2.74
C THR A 70 6.65 -0.38 1.69
N VAL A 71 5.75 -1.37 1.67
CA VAL A 71 4.51 -1.30 0.88
C VAL A 71 3.33 -1.05 1.81
N LEU A 72 2.56 -0.01 1.57
CA LEU A 72 1.34 0.28 2.30
C LEU A 72 0.15 -0.27 1.48
N LEU A 73 -0.41 -1.38 1.91
CA LEU A 73 -1.54 -2.00 1.24
C LEU A 73 -2.84 -1.29 1.63
N GLY A 74 -3.47 -0.68 0.63
CA GLY A 74 -4.80 -0.10 0.68
C GLY A 74 -5.84 -1.20 0.60
N VAL A 75 -6.29 -1.69 1.75
CA VAL A 75 -7.22 -2.81 1.86
C VAL A 75 -8.56 -2.41 2.46
N ILE A 76 -8.68 -1.21 3.05
CA ILE A 76 -9.91 -0.73 3.66
C ILE A 76 -10.70 0.16 2.67
N PRO A 77 -12.00 -0.05 2.47
CA PRO A 77 -12.82 0.76 1.56
C PRO A 77 -12.83 2.25 1.92
N GLY A 78 -12.76 3.12 0.89
CA GLY A 78 -12.81 4.57 1.06
C GLY A 78 -14.16 5.11 1.55
N THR A 79 -15.23 4.33 1.43
CA THR A 79 -16.58 4.65 1.91
C THR A 79 -17.17 3.45 2.64
N ALA A 80 -18.13 3.70 3.54
CA ALA A 80 -18.77 2.64 4.32
C ALA A 80 -19.39 1.59 3.39
N PRO A 81 -18.95 0.32 3.45
CA PRO A 81 -19.58 -0.76 2.72
C PRO A 81 -20.95 -1.07 3.33
N ALA A 82 -21.83 -1.70 2.54
CA ALA A 82 -23.16 -2.10 3.00
C ALA A 82 -23.09 -3.18 4.10
N GLN A 83 -22.09 -4.04 4.03
CA GLN A 83 -21.81 -5.04 5.05
C GLN A 83 -20.92 -4.48 6.16
N ARG A 84 -21.10 -5.00 7.37
CA ARG A 84 -20.24 -4.68 8.50
C ARG A 84 -18.80 -5.12 8.21
N TRP A 85 -17.86 -4.25 8.54
CA TRP A 85 -16.42 -4.49 8.38
C TRP A 85 -15.76 -4.67 9.74
N GLU A 86 -14.85 -5.63 9.81
CA GLU A 86 -14.05 -5.97 11.00
C GLU A 86 -12.56 -6.00 10.64
N PRO A 87 -11.63 -5.78 11.60
CA PRO A 87 -10.19 -5.72 11.33
C PRO A 87 -9.62 -6.93 10.58
N GLU A 88 -10.17 -8.11 10.83
CA GLU A 88 -9.74 -9.38 10.23
C GLU A 88 -9.90 -9.37 8.71
N HIS A 89 -10.86 -8.62 8.17
CA HIS A 89 -11.03 -8.47 6.72
C HIS A 89 -9.83 -7.75 6.09
N ALA A 90 -9.30 -6.72 6.77
CA ALA A 90 -8.11 -5.99 6.31
C ALA A 90 -6.86 -6.86 6.44
N ALA A 91 -6.70 -7.55 7.57
CA ALA A 91 -5.57 -8.44 7.80
C ALA A 91 -5.53 -9.59 6.79
N ALA A 92 -6.67 -10.24 6.54
CA ALA A 92 -6.80 -11.31 5.55
C ALA A 92 -6.52 -10.82 4.12
N ALA A 93 -6.98 -9.62 3.76
CA ALA A 93 -6.69 -9.03 2.44
C ALA A 93 -5.19 -8.75 2.25
N ALA A 94 -4.50 -8.24 3.27
CA ALA A 94 -3.05 -8.03 3.22
C ALA A 94 -2.29 -9.36 3.15
N ALA A 95 -2.67 -10.33 4.00
CA ALA A 95 -2.12 -11.67 3.99
C ALA A 95 -2.26 -12.37 2.63
N ALA A 96 -3.41 -12.24 1.98
CA ALA A 96 -3.65 -12.81 0.65
C ALA A 96 -2.71 -12.23 -0.43
N VAL A 97 -2.31 -10.96 -0.33
CA VAL A 97 -1.30 -10.39 -1.24
C VAL A 97 0.06 -11.01 -0.95
N THR A 98 0.46 -11.09 0.32
CA THR A 98 1.72 -11.71 0.75
C THR A 98 1.83 -13.19 0.37
N ASP A 99 0.75 -13.96 0.51
CA ASP A 99 0.71 -15.38 0.14
C ASP A 99 0.93 -15.58 -1.36
N ARG A 100 0.33 -14.71 -2.18
CA ARG A 100 0.52 -14.74 -3.63
C ARG A 100 1.95 -14.38 -4.04
N LEU A 101 2.66 -13.57 -3.24
CA LEU A 101 4.09 -13.27 -3.41
C LEU A 101 4.98 -14.43 -2.95
N GLY A 102 4.47 -15.34 -2.13
CA GLY A 102 5.24 -16.45 -1.56
C GLY A 102 6.21 -16.04 -0.45
N PHE A 103 6.04 -14.84 0.14
CA PHE A 103 6.85 -14.39 1.27
C PHE A 103 6.37 -15.00 2.59
N ALA A 104 7.29 -15.10 3.56
CA ALA A 104 6.93 -15.40 4.94
C ALA A 104 6.03 -14.29 5.51
N ARG A 105 5.02 -14.65 6.33
CA ARG A 105 4.07 -13.68 6.90
C ARG A 105 4.74 -12.64 7.80
N THR A 106 5.94 -12.88 8.29
CA THR A 106 6.74 -11.88 9.04
C THR A 106 6.92 -10.57 8.26
N VAL A 107 6.89 -10.60 6.93
CA VAL A 107 6.95 -9.40 6.10
C VAL A 107 5.77 -8.44 6.34
N LEU A 108 4.60 -8.98 6.75
CA LEU A 108 3.42 -8.17 7.07
C LEU A 108 3.67 -7.26 8.27
N ARG A 109 4.49 -7.72 9.22
CA ARG A 109 4.92 -6.93 10.39
C ARG A 109 6.04 -5.95 10.02
N ASP A 110 7.01 -6.40 9.24
CA ASP A 110 8.27 -5.68 9.09
C ASP A 110 8.26 -4.66 7.94
N ARG A 111 7.46 -4.92 6.88
CA ARG A 111 7.53 -4.19 5.59
C ARG A 111 6.18 -3.81 4.99
N VAL A 112 5.07 -4.18 5.63
CA VAL A 112 3.73 -3.86 5.12
C VAL A 112 2.99 -2.96 6.10
N GLY A 113 2.40 -1.88 5.58
CA GLY A 113 1.43 -1.08 6.33
C GLY A 113 0.00 -1.32 5.84
N ILE A 114 -0.97 -1.11 6.72
CA ILE A 114 -2.40 -1.23 6.41
C ILE A 114 -3.01 0.16 6.26
N THR A 115 -3.69 0.39 5.14
CA THR A 115 -4.28 1.70 4.82
C THR A 115 -5.67 1.59 4.21
N PRO A 116 -6.46 2.67 4.22
CA PRO A 116 -7.55 2.84 3.26
C PRO A 116 -7.04 2.77 1.81
N ALA A 117 -7.89 2.31 0.89
CA ALA A 117 -7.58 2.19 -0.53
C ALA A 117 -7.16 3.53 -1.18
N CYS A 118 -7.69 4.65 -0.68
CA CYS A 118 -7.32 6.01 -1.09
C CYS A 118 -7.69 7.02 0.01
N GLY A 119 -7.66 8.31 -0.30
CA GLY A 119 -8.12 9.37 0.58
C GLY A 119 -9.59 9.24 0.99
N LEU A 120 -9.89 9.61 2.23
CA LEU A 120 -11.23 9.50 2.83
C LEU A 120 -12.11 10.76 2.62
N ALA A 121 -11.77 11.62 1.66
CA ALA A 121 -12.49 12.88 1.43
C ALA A 121 -13.98 12.68 1.08
N GLY A 122 -14.32 11.54 0.47
CA GLY A 122 -15.71 11.16 0.16
C GLY A 122 -16.42 10.37 1.27
N ALA A 123 -15.76 10.07 2.39
CA ALA A 123 -16.33 9.33 3.51
C ALA A 123 -17.20 10.22 4.40
N THR A 124 -18.15 9.62 5.10
CA THR A 124 -18.73 10.25 6.30
C THR A 124 -17.68 10.29 7.41
N GLU A 125 -17.78 11.24 8.34
CA GLU A 125 -16.85 11.32 9.48
C GLU A 125 -16.84 10.04 10.30
N THR A 126 -18.03 9.45 10.54
CA THR A 126 -18.16 8.18 11.25
C THR A 126 -17.40 7.06 10.55
N TRP A 127 -17.50 6.96 9.21
CA TRP A 127 -16.74 5.96 8.47
C TRP A 127 -15.26 6.24 8.48
N ALA A 128 -14.83 7.50 8.32
CA ALA A 128 -13.41 7.85 8.34
C ALA A 128 -12.74 7.42 9.66
N ARG A 129 -13.39 7.67 10.80
CA ARG A 129 -12.92 7.21 12.11
C ARG A 129 -12.90 5.68 12.21
N ALA A 130 -13.94 5.01 11.72
CA ALA A 130 -14.00 3.56 11.71
C ALA A 130 -12.91 2.94 10.84
N ALA A 131 -12.70 3.45 9.62
CA ALA A 131 -11.69 2.99 8.68
C ALA A 131 -10.28 3.10 9.28
N LEU A 132 -9.93 4.23 9.91
CA LEU A 132 -8.64 4.38 10.58
C LEU A 132 -8.50 3.44 11.79
N SER A 133 -9.57 3.23 12.56
CA SER A 133 -9.56 2.26 13.67
C SER A 133 -9.39 0.82 13.18
N LEU A 134 -10.02 0.45 12.07
CA LEU A 134 -9.86 -0.85 11.42
C LEU A 134 -8.42 -1.05 10.94
N ALA A 135 -7.83 -0.02 10.32
CA ALA A 135 -6.43 -0.05 9.86
C ALA A 135 -5.47 -0.30 11.02
N GLN A 136 -5.63 0.47 12.11
CA GLN A 136 -4.79 0.32 13.30
C GLN A 136 -4.92 -1.07 13.91
N LYS A 137 -6.15 -1.56 14.14
CA LYS A 137 -6.38 -2.88 14.76
C LYS A 137 -5.83 -4.02 13.91
N ALA A 138 -5.98 -3.94 12.59
CA ALA A 138 -5.44 -4.94 11.68
C ALA A 138 -3.90 -4.92 11.71
N ALA A 139 -3.29 -3.73 11.70
CA ALA A 139 -1.84 -3.59 11.83
C ALA A 139 -1.32 -4.12 13.18
N ASP A 140 -2.01 -3.82 14.28
CA ASP A 140 -1.65 -4.32 15.62
C ASP A 140 -1.74 -5.85 15.69
N GLY A 141 -2.79 -6.45 15.12
CA GLY A 141 -2.95 -7.90 15.04
C GLY A 141 -1.83 -8.57 14.24
N LEU A 142 -1.55 -8.05 13.05
CA LEU A 142 -0.43 -8.52 12.22
C LEU A 142 0.91 -8.32 12.90
N ALA A 143 1.10 -7.23 13.64
CA ALA A 143 2.33 -7.00 14.39
C ALA A 143 2.47 -7.99 15.55
N ALA A 144 1.38 -8.34 16.25
CA ALA A 144 1.41 -9.31 17.33
C ALA A 144 1.70 -10.73 16.82
N ASP A 145 0.95 -11.19 15.82
CA ASP A 145 1.09 -12.53 15.25
C ASP A 145 0.66 -12.57 13.77
N PRO A 146 1.61 -12.42 12.81
CA PRO A 146 1.32 -12.47 11.38
C PRO A 146 0.79 -13.82 10.88
N GLU A 147 1.01 -14.90 11.63
CA GLU A 147 0.63 -16.27 11.26
C GLU A 147 -0.78 -16.63 11.75
N ALA A 148 -1.39 -15.81 12.61
CA ALA A 148 -2.73 -16.04 13.17
C ALA A 148 -3.88 -15.72 12.21
N ILE A 149 -3.59 -15.24 11.01
CA ILE A 149 -4.54 -14.82 9.96
C ILE A 149 -4.76 -15.92 8.93
#